data_AF-A0A401ITN6-F1
#
_entry.id   AF-A0A401ITN6-F1
#
_cell.length_a   1.000
_cell.length_b   1.000
_cell.length_c   1.000
_cell.angle_alpha   90.00
_cell.angle_beta   90.00
_cell.angle_gamma   90.00
#
_symmetry.space_group_name_H-M   'P 1'
#
loop_
_entity.id
_entity.type
_entity.pdbx_description
1 polymer ?
#
loop_
_entity_poly.entity_id
_entity_poly.type
_entity_poly.pdbx_seq_one_letter_code
_entity_poly.pdbx_strand_id
1 'polypeptide(L)'
;MIKLYLKQKIFSAAEKFTVANQAGQPVYYVEGSLFNAPKSFVLKDSNQQPLAKITKKILAFLPKFVVEVPDEPKIEIKKKFSLLKPSYSITPQNFQVQGDLFSMNFSVTENKNKIAQIHKKALSWGDTYEITILEQEKELLIVALVVTIDYALAENTTQL
;
A
#
# COMPACT_ATOMS: atom_id res chain seq x y z
N MET A 1 -1.87 7.86 17.38
CA MET A 1 -2.77 7.08 16.50
C MET A 1 -3.38 8.02 15.48
N ILE A 2 -3.40 7.61 14.21
CA ILE A 2 -3.94 8.37 13.08
C ILE A 2 -4.83 7.44 12.26
N LYS A 3 -5.89 7.99 11.66
CA LYS A 3 -6.74 7.26 10.73
C LYS A 3 -6.73 7.92 9.37
N LEU A 4 -6.41 7.13 8.36
CA LEU A 4 -6.43 7.51 6.97
C LEU A 4 -7.45 6.67 6.21
N TYR A 5 -7.92 7.21 5.09
CA TYR A 5 -8.90 6.59 4.22
C TYR A 5 -8.36 6.58 2.80
N LEU A 6 -8.01 5.39 2.30
CA LEU A 6 -7.62 5.22 0.91
C LEU A 6 -8.88 5.04 0.07
N LYS A 7 -9.23 6.08 -0.68
CA LYS A 7 -10.33 6.03 -1.63
C LYS A 7 -9.82 5.45 -2.94
N GLN A 8 -10.33 4.30 -3.31
CA GLN A 8 -10.09 3.73 -4.62
C GLN A 8 -10.83 4.57 -5.67
N LYS A 9 -10.11 5.15 -6.65
CA LYS A 9 -10.79 5.77 -7.79
C LYS A 9 -11.05 4.70 -8.84
N ILE A 10 -12.31 4.58 -9.21
CA ILE A 10 -12.84 3.64 -10.19
C ILE A 10 -12.23 4.01 -11.56
N PHE A 11 -11.43 3.09 -12.11
CA PHE A 11 -10.95 2.98 -13.50
C PHE A 11 -10.56 4.28 -14.23
N SER A 12 -9.26 4.62 -14.21
CA SER A 12 -8.63 5.34 -15.31
C SER A 12 -7.30 4.68 -15.68
N ALA A 13 -6.91 4.77 -16.96
CA ALA A 13 -5.63 4.24 -17.47
C ALA A 13 -4.41 4.69 -16.65
N ALA A 14 -4.50 5.85 -15.98
CA ALA A 14 -3.63 6.27 -14.88
C ALA A 14 -4.26 5.84 -13.56
N GLU A 15 -3.84 4.73 -12.97
CA GLU A 15 -4.24 4.35 -11.60
C GLU A 15 -3.94 5.52 -10.65
N LYS A 16 -4.97 6.15 -10.09
CA LYS A 16 -4.84 7.29 -9.17
C LYS A 16 -5.61 7.00 -7.90
N PHE A 17 -4.96 7.18 -6.76
CA PHE A 17 -5.57 7.01 -5.45
C PHE A 17 -5.43 8.29 -4.64
N THR A 18 -6.41 8.54 -3.78
CA THR A 18 -6.37 9.65 -2.83
C THR A 18 -6.47 9.07 -1.44
N VAL A 19 -5.55 9.48 -0.57
CA VAL A 19 -5.57 9.15 0.84
C VAL A 19 -6.00 10.38 1.60
N ALA A 20 -7.08 10.27 2.36
CA ALA A 20 -7.65 11.37 3.12
C ALA A 20 -7.59 11.09 4.62
N ASN A 21 -7.58 12.14 5.44
CA ASN A 21 -7.72 12.02 6.89
C ASN A 21 -9.19 11.85 7.32
N GLN A 22 -9.46 11.82 8.63
CA GLN A 22 -10.81 11.68 9.19
C GLN A 22 -11.77 12.83 8.84
N ALA A 23 -11.24 14.02 8.55
CA ALA A 23 -12.03 15.17 8.11
C ALA A 23 -12.34 15.12 6.60
N GLY A 24 -11.92 14.06 5.90
CA GLY A 24 -12.08 13.94 4.45
C GLY A 24 -11.10 14.79 3.64
N GLN A 25 -10.12 15.40 4.28
CA GLN A 25 -9.12 16.22 3.61
C GLN A 25 -8.03 15.32 3.00
N PRO A 26 -7.70 15.47 1.71
CA PRO A 26 -6.59 14.75 1.08
C PRO A 26 -5.26 15.07 1.77
N VAL A 27 -4.53 14.03 2.16
CA VAL A 27 -3.19 14.14 2.75
C VAL A 27 -2.11 13.53 1.86
N TYR A 28 -2.46 12.51 1.07
CA TYR A 28 -1.59 11.97 0.03
C TYR A 28 -2.30 11.77 -1.29
N TYR A 29 -1.53 11.92 -2.36
CA TYR A 29 -1.90 11.52 -3.71
C TYR A 29 -1.00 10.38 -4.17
N VAL A 30 -1.58 9.37 -4.80
CA VAL A 30 -0.84 8.25 -5.36
C VAL A 30 -1.08 8.22 -6.86
N GLU A 31 -0.01 8.26 -7.64
CA GLU A 31 -0.07 8.24 -9.10
C GLU A 31 0.70 7.05 -9.66
N GLY A 32 -0.01 6.15 -10.32
CA GLY A 32 0.55 5.03 -11.06
C GLY A 32 1.11 5.46 -12.42
N SER A 33 2.17 4.78 -12.87
CA SER A 33 2.77 5.03 -14.18
C SER A 33 1.84 4.63 -15.31
N LEU A 34 1.70 5.53 -16.29
CA LEU A 34 1.02 5.31 -17.56
C LEU A 34 1.95 4.57 -18.53
N PHE A 35 1.51 3.43 -19.06
CA PHE A 35 2.18 2.67 -20.14
C PHE A 35 3.64 2.24 -19.93
N ASN A 36 4.26 2.57 -18.79
CA ASN A 36 5.65 2.23 -18.49
C ASN A 36 5.78 0.84 -17.86
N ALA A 37 6.78 0.08 -18.34
CA ALA A 37 7.29 -1.12 -17.70
C ALA A 37 8.71 -0.86 -17.17
N PRO A 38 9.01 -1.16 -15.89
CA PRO A 38 8.12 -1.73 -14.88
C PRO A 38 7.06 -0.74 -14.37
N LYS A 39 5.93 -1.29 -13.89
CA LYS A 39 4.90 -0.52 -13.19
C LYS A 39 5.50 0.16 -11.95
N SER A 40 5.16 1.44 -11.76
CA SER A 40 5.53 2.20 -10.56
C SER A 40 4.41 3.11 -10.07
N PHE A 41 4.49 3.50 -8.81
CA PHE A 41 3.60 4.45 -8.15
C PHE A 41 4.43 5.53 -7.45
N VAL A 42 3.97 6.77 -7.51
CA VAL A 42 4.56 7.89 -6.76
C VAL A 42 3.57 8.36 -5.72
N LEU A 43 3.99 8.34 -4.46
CA LEU A 43 3.25 8.93 -3.35
C LEU A 43 3.69 10.39 -3.23
N LYS A 44 2.73 11.30 -3.18
CA LYS A 44 2.95 12.74 -3.06
C LYS A 44 2.21 13.28 -1.84
N ASP A 45 2.76 14.34 -1.25
CA ASP A 45 2.11 15.10 -0.19
C ASP A 45 0.92 15.95 -0.72
N SER A 46 0.28 16.68 0.19
CA SER A 46 -0.82 17.60 -0.15
C SER A 46 -0.42 18.74 -1.12
N ASN A 47 0.87 19.08 -1.20
CA ASN A 47 1.46 20.08 -2.09
C ASN A 47 1.98 19.49 -3.43
N GLN A 48 1.64 18.22 -3.73
CA GLN A 48 2.10 17.49 -4.92
C GLN A 48 3.61 17.21 -4.96
N GLN A 49 4.32 17.33 -3.83
CA GLN A 49 5.74 16.99 -3.75
C GLN A 49 5.91 15.48 -3.56
N PRO A 50 6.80 14.82 -4.33
CA PRO A 50 7.02 13.38 -4.21
C PRO A 50 7.69 13.03 -2.88
N LEU A 51 7.10 12.08 -2.16
CA LEU A 51 7.60 11.57 -0.88
C LEU A 51 8.19 10.17 -1.00
N ALA A 52 7.61 9.32 -1.85
CA ALA A 52 8.09 7.97 -2.04
C ALA A 52 7.77 7.45 -3.44
N LYS A 53 8.59 6.50 -3.91
CA LYS A 53 8.34 5.77 -5.15
C LYS A 53 8.28 4.28 -4.90
N ILE A 54 7.22 3.63 -5.35
CA ILE A 54 7.05 2.18 -5.34
C ILE A 54 7.33 1.68 -6.76
N THR A 55 8.25 0.74 -6.92
CA THR A 55 8.58 0.14 -8.23
C THR A 55 8.43 -1.37 -8.18
N LYS A 56 7.59 -1.94 -9.04
CA LYS A 56 7.49 -3.40 -9.21
C LYS A 56 8.76 -3.93 -9.88
N LYS A 57 9.32 -5.02 -9.36
CA LYS A 57 10.42 -5.75 -10.03
C LYS A 57 9.83 -6.81 -10.97
N ILE A 58 10.33 -6.86 -12.20
CA ILE A 58 9.88 -7.79 -13.25
C ILE A 58 10.60 -9.16 -13.13
N LEU A 59 10.78 -9.67 -11.91
CA LEU A 59 11.45 -10.97 -11.70
C LEU A 59 10.45 -12.12 -11.89
N ALA A 60 10.93 -13.25 -12.40
CA ALA A 60 10.12 -14.30 -13.02
C ALA A 60 9.37 -15.28 -12.08
N PHE A 61 9.25 -15.01 -10.77
CA PHE A 61 8.67 -16.03 -9.87
C PHE A 61 7.74 -15.52 -8.76
N LEU A 62 8.04 -14.38 -8.11
CA LEU A 62 7.23 -13.85 -7.02
C LEU A 62 7.10 -12.32 -7.08
N PRO A 63 5.91 -11.76 -6.78
CA PRO A 63 5.73 -10.32 -6.66
C PRO A 63 6.72 -9.70 -5.66
N LYS A 64 7.55 -8.78 -6.16
CA LYS A 64 8.51 -8.00 -5.39
C LYS A 64 8.37 -6.53 -5.78
N PHE A 65 8.31 -5.67 -4.77
CA PHE A 65 8.26 -4.23 -4.92
C PHE A 65 9.41 -3.61 -4.13
N VAL A 66 9.91 -2.47 -4.62
CA VAL A 66 10.89 -1.64 -3.91
C VAL A 66 10.24 -0.29 -3.64
N VAL A 67 10.29 0.14 -2.39
CA VAL A 67 9.89 1.48 -1.95
C VAL A 67 11.14 2.30 -1.70
N GLU A 68 11.22 3.46 -2.34
CA GLU A 68 12.31 4.42 -2.23
C GLU A 68 11.75 5.69 -1.60
N VAL A 69 12.21 6.01 -0.39
CA VAL A 69 11.94 7.27 0.33
C VAL A 69 13.26 8.05 0.36
N PRO A 70 13.26 9.39 0.14
CA PRO A 70 14.48 10.19 0.24
C PRO A 70 15.19 9.97 1.57
N ASP A 71 16.51 9.85 1.52
CA ASP A 71 17.39 9.70 2.70
C ASP A 71 17.14 8.44 3.57
N GLU A 72 16.28 7.52 3.14
CA GLU A 72 16.05 6.25 3.82
C GLU A 72 16.65 5.05 3.05
N PRO A 73 17.02 3.97 3.75
CA PRO A 73 17.38 2.71 3.12
C PRO A 73 16.25 2.19 2.22
N LYS A 74 16.61 1.57 1.10
CA LYS A 74 15.63 0.95 0.20
C LYS A 74 14.83 -0.13 0.94
N ILE A 75 13.52 -0.06 0.81
CA ILE A 75 12.60 -0.99 1.45
C ILE A 75 12.08 -1.96 0.40
N GLU A 76 12.14 -3.26 0.69
CA GLU A 76 11.60 -4.29 -0.19
C GLU A 76 10.34 -4.89 0.40
N ILE A 77 9.27 -4.95 -0.39
CA ILE A 77 8.02 -5.64 -0.06
C ILE A 77 7.96 -6.88 -0.94
N LYS A 78 8.05 -8.06 -0.33
CA LYS A 78 8.09 -9.35 -1.03
C LYS A 78 6.92 -10.23 -0.63
N LYS A 79 6.23 -10.82 -1.61
CA LYS A 79 5.29 -11.91 -1.33
C LYS A 79 6.08 -13.13 -0.85
N LYS A 80 5.70 -13.69 0.30
CA LYS A 80 6.22 -14.95 0.81
C LYS A 80 5.57 -16.11 0.08
N PHE A 81 6.33 -17.17 -0.14
CA PHE A 81 5.76 -18.44 -0.59
C PHE A 81 4.84 -18.97 0.52
N SER A 82 3.56 -19.12 0.22
CA SER A 82 2.53 -19.58 1.15
C SER A 82 1.44 -20.27 0.35
N LEU A 83 1.10 -21.51 0.73
CA LEU A 83 0.12 -22.34 0.01
C LEU A 83 -1.34 -21.97 0.32
N LEU A 84 -1.61 -21.28 1.44
CA LEU A 84 -2.98 -21.09 1.94
C LEU A 84 -3.45 -19.63 1.91
N LYS A 85 -2.58 -18.68 2.27
CA LYS A 85 -2.93 -17.25 2.38
C LYS A 85 -1.79 -16.38 1.87
N PRO A 86 -2.06 -15.33 1.07
CA PRO A 86 -1.03 -14.36 0.71
C PRO A 86 -0.37 -13.80 1.98
N SER A 87 0.94 -13.69 1.97
CA SER A 87 1.71 -13.10 3.06
C SER A 87 2.84 -12.29 2.46
N TYR A 88 3.20 -11.18 3.10
CA TYR A 88 4.26 -10.29 2.66
C TYR A 88 5.27 -10.08 3.78
N SER A 89 6.55 -10.02 3.43
CA SER A 89 7.62 -9.48 4.27
C SER A 89 8.07 -8.13 3.75
N ILE A 90 8.34 -7.23 4.67
CA ILE A 90 8.99 -5.96 4.42
C ILE A 90 10.44 -6.10 4.92
N THR A 91 11.43 -5.49 4.27
CA THR A 91 12.83 -5.46 4.74
C THR A 91 13.45 -4.10 4.39
N PRO A 92 14.32 -3.50 5.24
CA PRO A 92 14.90 -4.07 6.46
C PRO A 92 13.97 -4.04 7.69
N GLN A 93 12.86 -3.32 7.62
CA GLN A 93 11.88 -3.27 8.72
C GLN A 93 11.26 -4.65 8.90
N ASN A 94 11.30 -5.21 10.12
CA ASN A 94 10.76 -6.55 10.42
C ASN A 94 9.22 -6.57 10.48
N PHE A 95 8.55 -5.94 9.51
CA PHE A 95 7.10 -5.91 9.46
C PHE A 95 6.55 -7.23 8.92
N GLN A 96 5.44 -7.64 9.51
CA GLN A 96 4.67 -8.80 9.10
C GLN A 96 3.22 -8.40 8.89
N VAL A 97 2.65 -8.90 7.82
CA VAL A 97 1.24 -8.71 7.48
C VAL A 97 0.45 -9.95 7.93
N GLN A 98 -0.57 -9.74 8.75
CA GLN A 98 -1.39 -10.80 9.34
C GLN A 98 -2.88 -10.50 9.17
N GLY A 99 -3.64 -11.43 8.62
CA GLY A 99 -5.09 -11.30 8.41
C GLY A 99 -5.53 -11.84 7.06
N ASP A 100 -6.66 -11.33 6.58
CA ASP A 100 -7.20 -11.62 5.25
C ASP A 100 -6.92 -10.46 4.31
N LEU A 101 -5.93 -10.66 3.42
CA LEU A 101 -5.55 -9.66 2.45
C LEU A 101 -6.58 -9.51 1.33
N PHE A 102 -7.29 -10.58 0.95
CA PHE A 102 -8.27 -10.51 -0.14
C PHE A 102 -9.45 -9.62 0.21
N SER A 103 -9.92 -9.68 1.46
CA SER A 103 -10.98 -8.78 1.94
C SER A 103 -10.45 -7.43 2.44
N MET A 104 -9.14 -7.16 2.32
CA MET A 104 -8.47 -5.98 2.86
C MET A 104 -8.75 -5.78 4.37
N ASN A 105 -8.73 -6.88 5.13
CA ASN A 105 -8.90 -6.93 6.58
C ASN A 105 -7.67 -7.56 7.24
N PHE A 106 -6.65 -6.75 7.52
CA PHE A 106 -5.37 -7.22 8.04
C PHE A 106 -4.73 -6.22 9.00
N SER A 107 -3.70 -6.68 9.69
CA SER A 107 -2.85 -5.87 10.55
C SER A 107 -1.39 -5.96 10.11
N VAL A 108 -0.64 -4.92 10.42
CA VAL A 108 0.80 -4.87 10.25
C VAL A 108 1.42 -4.86 11.64
N THR A 109 2.40 -5.74 11.86
CA THR A 109 3.10 -5.86 13.12
C THR A 109 4.60 -5.68 12.92
N GLU A 110 5.27 -4.93 13.79
CA GLU A 110 6.73 -4.91 13.91
C GLU A 110 7.12 -5.61 15.21
N ASN A 111 8.03 -6.59 15.17
CA ASN A 111 8.48 -7.31 16.36
C ASN A 111 7.32 -7.84 17.23
N LYS A 112 6.22 -8.29 16.59
CA LYS A 112 4.94 -8.74 17.19
C LYS A 112 4.05 -7.63 17.77
N ASN A 113 4.51 -6.39 17.84
CA ASN A 113 3.68 -5.24 18.21
C ASN A 113 2.87 -4.79 17.01
N LYS A 114 1.56 -4.62 17.18
CA LYS A 114 0.70 -4.07 16.13
C LYS A 114 1.05 -2.60 15.90
N ILE A 115 1.29 -2.24 14.65
CA ILE A 115 1.64 -0.87 14.23
C ILE A 115 0.61 -0.24 13.31
N ALA A 116 -0.17 -1.08 12.61
CA ALA A 116 -1.29 -0.63 11.79
C ALA A 116 -2.39 -1.69 11.70
N GLN A 117 -3.60 -1.23 11.38
CA GLN A 117 -4.76 -2.05 11.11
C GLN A 117 -5.51 -1.50 9.90
N ILE A 118 -5.83 -2.37 8.96
CA ILE A 118 -6.53 -2.06 7.72
C ILE A 118 -7.84 -2.84 7.73
N HIS A 119 -8.94 -2.15 7.41
CA HIS A 119 -10.23 -2.77 7.17
C HIS A 119 -10.96 -2.10 6.01
N LYS A 120 -11.62 -2.93 5.20
CA LYS A 120 -12.52 -2.44 4.15
C LYS A 120 -13.75 -1.81 4.79
N LYS A 121 -14.10 -0.61 4.35
CA LYS A 121 -15.28 0.12 4.79
C LYS A 121 -16.12 0.49 3.58
N ALA A 122 -17.37 0.02 3.58
CA ALA A 122 -18.36 0.51 2.63
C ALA A 122 -18.76 1.93 3.07
N LEU A 123 -18.33 2.93 2.31
CA LEU A 123 -18.75 4.31 2.47
C LEU A 123 -19.70 4.67 1.33
N SER A 124 -20.50 5.72 1.50
CA SER A 124 -21.48 6.17 0.50
C SER A 124 -20.85 6.49 -0.87
N TRP A 125 -19.53 6.62 -0.96
CA TRP A 125 -18.79 7.05 -2.14
C TRP A 125 -17.93 5.94 -2.77
N GLY A 126 -18.20 4.67 -2.43
CA GLY A 126 -17.55 3.48 -2.97
C GLY A 126 -16.67 2.73 -1.97
N ASP A 127 -15.89 1.78 -2.49
CA ASP A 127 -14.92 1.01 -1.70
C ASP A 127 -13.81 1.93 -1.17
N THR A 128 -13.68 1.96 0.16
CA THR A 128 -12.67 2.74 0.87
C THR A 128 -12.01 1.85 1.90
N TYR A 129 -10.69 1.95 2.04
CA TYR A 129 -9.97 1.26 3.09
C TYR A 129 -9.65 2.23 4.21
N GLU A 130 -10.07 1.91 5.44
CA GLU A 130 -9.62 2.63 6.63
C GLU A 130 -8.27 2.05 7.05
N ILE A 131 -7.28 2.91 7.21
CA ILE A 131 -5.92 2.59 7.64
C ILE A 131 -5.74 3.27 8.99
N THR A 132 -5.77 2.48 10.06
CA THR A 132 -5.45 2.94 11.41
C THR A 132 -3.96 2.73 11.66
N ILE A 133 -3.22 3.81 11.88
CA ILE A 133 -1.78 3.80 12.13
C ILE A 133 -1.54 4.12 13.60
N LEU A 134 -0.84 3.24 14.29
CA LEU A 134 -0.58 3.36 15.73
C LEU A 134 0.68 4.19 15.99
N GLU A 135 1.67 4.09 15.09
CA GLU A 135 2.95 4.80 15.14
C GLU A 135 3.09 5.76 13.96
N GLN A 136 3.05 7.07 14.25
CA GLN A 136 2.99 8.12 13.23
C GLN A 136 4.23 8.17 12.35
N GLU A 137 5.40 7.86 12.88
CA GLU A 137 6.65 7.81 12.09
C GLU A 137 6.59 6.79 10.95
N LYS A 138 5.71 5.79 11.04
CA LYS A 138 5.56 4.72 10.04
C LYS A 138 4.46 5.01 9.03
N GLU A 139 3.80 6.17 9.11
CA GLU A 139 2.61 6.50 8.31
C GLU A 139 2.84 6.34 6.81
N LEU A 140 3.88 6.98 6.25
CA LEU A 140 4.19 6.92 4.82
C LEU A 140 4.45 5.48 4.35
N LEU A 141 5.21 4.71 5.13
CA LEU A 141 5.53 3.31 4.80
C LEU A 141 4.29 2.42 4.86
N ILE A 142 3.40 2.62 5.83
CA ILE A 142 2.13 1.90 5.90
C ILE A 142 1.24 2.23 4.70
N VAL A 143 1.14 3.51 4.30
CA VAL A 143 0.39 3.89 3.10
C VAL A 143 0.98 3.22 1.86
N ALA A 144 2.30 3.24 1.70
CA ALA A 144 2.98 2.58 0.58
C ALA A 144 2.73 1.06 0.54
N LEU A 145 2.71 0.42 1.71
CA LEU A 145 2.41 -1.01 1.85
C LEU A 145 0.97 -1.33 1.43
N VAL A 146 -0.01 -0.52 1.85
CA VAL A 146 -1.42 -0.72 1.48
C VAL A 146 -1.62 -0.57 -0.02
N VAL A 147 -1.04 0.46 -0.64
CA VAL A 147 -1.06 0.65 -2.11
C VAL A 147 -0.44 -0.55 -2.83
N THR A 148 0.70 -1.03 -2.33
CA THR A 148 1.41 -2.18 -2.92
C THR A 148 0.56 -3.46 -2.88
N ILE A 149 -0.10 -3.73 -1.74
CA ILE A 149 -0.95 -4.90 -1.56
C ILE A 149 -2.19 -4.80 -2.44
N ASP A 150 -2.87 -3.66 -2.45
CA ASP A 150 -4.06 -3.42 -3.30
C ASP A 150 -3.75 -3.68 -4.78
N TYR A 151 -2.67 -3.08 -5.29
CA TYR A 151 -2.22 -3.33 -6.66
C TYR A 151 -1.88 -4.80 -6.92
N ALA A 152 -1.13 -5.44 -6.01
CA ALA A 152 -0.75 -6.84 -6.18
C ALA A 152 -1.95 -7.78 -6.20
N LEU A 153 -3.01 -7.49 -5.44
CA LEU A 153 -4.25 -8.28 -5.44
C LEU A 153 -5.06 -8.06 -6.72
N ALA A 154 -5.20 -6.80 -7.17
CA ALA A 154 -5.89 -6.46 -8.41
C ALA A 154 -5.21 -7.09 -9.64
N GLU A 155 -3.87 -7.06 -9.68
CA GLU A 155 -3.09 -7.63 -10.77
C GLU A 155 -3.21 -9.16 -10.82
N ASN A 156 -3.16 -9.85 -9.68
CA ASN A 156 -3.35 -11.31 -9.62
C ASN A 156 -4.76 -11.74 -10.08
N THR A 157 -5.78 -10.91 -9.83
CA THR A 157 -7.17 -11.20 -10.23
C THR A 157 -7.37 -11.04 -11.74
N THR A 158 -6.57 -10.20 -12.40
CA THR A 158 -6.66 -9.93 -13.86
C THR A 158 -5.92 -10.98 -14.70
N GLN A 159 -5.15 -11.88 -14.09
CA GLN A 159 -4.40 -12.95 -14.77
C GLN A 159 -5.11 -14.32 -14.76
N LEU A 160 -6.36 -14.36 -14.29
CA LEU A 160 -7.26 -15.53 -14.32
C LEU A 160 -8.37 -15.30 -15.35
#